data_AF-A0A973YX42-F1
#
_entry.id   AF-A0A973YX42-F1
#
_cell.length_a   1.000
_cell.length_b   1.000
_cell.length_c   1.000
_cell.angle_alpha   90.00
_cell.angle_beta   90.00
_cell.angle_gamma   90.00
#
_symmetry.space_group_name_H-M   'P 1'
#
loop_
_entity.id
_entity.type
_entity.pdbx_description
1 polymer ?
#
loop_
_entity_poly.entity_id
_entity_poly.type
_entity_poly.pdbx_seq_one_letter_code
_entity_poly.pdbx_strand_id
1 'polypeptide(L)'
;MSAQPDTARDAPPGMAWIEGRTFRMGSDHHYPEEAPAHRVSVDGFWIDSTPVTNAQFAAFVAATGHVTSAEIAPNADDYPGALPEMLVPASVVFVPPPQRVDLRDHFQWWQFLAGADWRHPQGPHTSIDGKDDHPVVHVAARDAEAYAAWVGKALATEAEWELAARGGLDDVEYAWGDELAPNGLHRANTWQGDFPWQILAQDGYIGTSPVGAYP
;
A
#
# COMPACT_ATOMS: atom_id res chain seq x y z
N MET A 1 7.53 36.54 -11.65
CA MET A 1 6.18 36.18 -11.18
C MET A 1 5.66 35.11 -12.11
N SER A 2 5.91 33.83 -11.82
CA SER A 2 5.30 32.74 -12.57
C SER A 2 3.87 32.59 -12.05
N ALA A 3 2.90 32.63 -12.97
CA ALA A 3 1.51 32.38 -12.65
C ALA A 3 1.36 30.93 -12.15
N GLN A 4 0.80 30.74 -10.95
CA GLN A 4 0.34 29.41 -10.55
C GLN A 4 -0.75 28.97 -11.55
N PRO A 5 -0.67 27.76 -12.11
CA PRO A 5 -1.73 27.24 -12.94
C PRO A 5 -3.04 27.22 -12.14
N ASP A 6 -4.17 27.47 -12.81
CA ASP A 6 -5.51 27.48 -12.23
C ASP A 6 -5.88 26.03 -11.83
N THR A 7 -5.42 25.59 -10.65
CA THR A 7 -5.26 24.19 -10.23
C THR A 7 -6.55 23.36 -10.24
N ALA A 8 -7.71 23.99 -10.30
CA ALA A 8 -9.01 23.31 -10.29
C ALA A 8 -9.52 22.88 -11.69
N ARG A 9 -9.00 23.44 -12.80
CA ARG A 9 -9.57 23.20 -14.14
C ARG A 9 -8.92 22.06 -14.94
N ASP A 10 -7.70 21.64 -14.57
CA ASP A 10 -6.91 20.61 -15.28
C ASP A 10 -6.54 19.40 -14.42
N ALA A 11 -7.15 19.24 -13.23
CA ALA A 11 -6.83 18.13 -12.33
C ALA A 11 -7.26 16.78 -12.94
N PRO A 12 -6.34 15.81 -13.10
CA PRO A 12 -6.73 14.44 -13.43
C PRO A 12 -7.71 13.91 -12.37
N PRO A 13 -8.78 13.20 -12.76
CA PRO A 13 -9.77 12.71 -11.82
C PRO A 13 -9.16 11.90 -10.68
N GLY A 14 -9.48 12.25 -9.44
CA GLY A 14 -9.01 11.56 -8.23
C GLY A 14 -7.58 11.91 -7.78
N MET A 15 -6.89 12.82 -8.47
CA MET A 15 -5.54 13.23 -8.13
C MET A 15 -5.49 14.59 -7.41
N ALA A 16 -4.51 14.74 -6.54
CA ALA A 16 -4.17 15.99 -5.86
C ALA A 16 -2.87 16.57 -6.42
N TRP A 17 -2.81 17.89 -6.58
CA TRP A 17 -1.58 18.60 -6.96
C TRP A 17 -0.72 18.79 -5.72
N ILE A 18 0.54 18.35 -5.80
CA ILE A 18 1.55 18.59 -4.79
C ILE A 18 2.49 19.67 -5.32
N GLU A 19 2.57 20.78 -4.58
CA GLU A 19 3.48 21.87 -4.92
C GLU A 19 4.93 21.41 -4.72
N GLY A 20 5.74 21.56 -5.77
CA GLY A 20 7.15 21.19 -5.76
C GLY A 20 7.93 22.00 -4.73
N ARG A 21 8.78 21.34 -3.95
CA ARG A 21 9.64 21.98 -2.96
C ARG A 21 10.85 21.14 -2.60
N THR A 22 11.82 21.78 -1.95
CA THR A 22 12.83 21.06 -1.17
C THR A 22 12.28 20.77 0.22
N PHE A 23 12.39 19.51 0.65
CA PHE A 23 12.01 19.06 1.98
C PHE A 23 13.09 18.15 2.59
N ARG A 24 12.94 17.81 3.88
CA ARG A 24 13.81 16.84 4.55
C ARG A 24 13.16 15.45 4.45
N MET A 25 13.79 14.57 3.68
CA MET A 25 13.36 13.19 3.47
C MET A 25 14.06 12.27 4.48
N GLY A 26 13.36 11.22 4.94
CA GLY A 26 13.89 10.22 5.88
C GLY A 26 13.91 10.65 7.34
N SER A 27 14.54 9.83 8.19
CA SER A 27 14.63 10.00 9.65
C SER A 27 15.99 9.56 10.20
N ASP A 28 16.55 10.34 11.12
CA ASP A 28 17.76 9.97 11.89
C ASP A 28 17.44 9.26 13.21
N HIS A 29 16.15 9.04 13.52
CA HIS A 29 15.69 8.60 14.84
C HIS A 29 15.00 7.22 14.84
N HIS A 30 14.73 6.67 13.65
CA HIS A 30 14.00 5.41 13.49
C HIS A 30 14.92 4.29 12.98
N TYR A 31 14.52 3.61 11.91
CA TYR A 31 15.27 2.50 11.39
C TYR A 31 16.55 2.97 10.69
N PRO A 32 17.66 2.20 10.76
CA PRO A 32 18.91 2.56 10.11
C PRO A 32 18.78 2.84 8.60
N GLU A 33 17.87 2.15 7.92
CA GLU A 33 17.56 2.32 6.50
C GLU A 33 16.83 3.63 6.16
N GLU A 34 16.21 4.29 7.14
CA GLU A 34 15.58 5.61 6.95
C GLU A 34 16.59 6.77 7.08
N ALA A 35 17.80 6.47 7.60
CA ALA A 35 18.87 7.41 7.83
C ALA A 35 19.90 7.42 6.67
N PRO A 36 20.60 8.54 6.42
CA PRO A 36 20.43 9.82 7.11
C PRO A 36 19.27 10.63 6.55
N ALA A 37 18.62 11.41 7.40
CA ALA A 37 17.70 12.44 6.94
C ALA A 37 18.45 13.45 6.06
N HIS A 38 17.94 13.74 4.87
CA HIS A 38 18.64 14.56 3.88
C HIS A 38 17.68 15.43 3.06
N ARG A 39 18.22 16.48 2.42
CA ARG A 39 17.41 17.38 1.60
C ARG A 39 17.20 16.82 0.20
N VAL A 40 15.93 16.75 -0.21
CA VAL A 40 15.52 16.33 -1.55
C VAL A 40 14.64 17.42 -2.16
N SER A 41 14.87 17.75 -3.43
CA SER A 41 14.03 18.66 -4.22
C SER A 41 13.17 17.85 -5.18
N VAL A 42 11.86 18.10 -5.14
CA VAL A 42 10.87 17.47 -6.02
C VAL A 42 10.12 18.59 -6.75
N ASP A 43 9.88 18.42 -8.05
CA ASP A 43 9.06 19.34 -8.84
C ASP A 43 7.58 19.18 -8.47
N GLY A 44 6.69 20.02 -9.01
CA GLY A 44 5.25 19.86 -8.80
C GLY A 44 4.70 18.69 -9.60
N PHE A 45 3.83 17.87 -9.00
CA PHE A 45 3.27 16.66 -9.62
C PHE A 45 1.85 16.38 -9.14
N TRP A 46 1.16 15.51 -9.87
CA TRP A 46 -0.13 14.94 -9.49
C TRP A 46 0.07 13.57 -8.86
N ILE A 47 -0.61 13.29 -7.74
CA ILE A 47 -0.64 11.96 -7.11
C ILE A 47 -2.08 11.55 -6.80
N ASP A 48 -2.37 10.24 -6.89
CA ASP A 48 -3.69 9.73 -6.52
C ASP A 48 -3.98 10.02 -5.04
N SER A 49 -5.17 10.54 -4.75
CA SER A 49 -5.60 10.90 -3.39
C SER A 49 -5.92 9.67 -2.54
N THR A 50 -6.00 8.50 -3.17
CA THR A 50 -6.32 7.21 -2.57
C THR A 50 -5.49 6.11 -3.22
N PRO A 51 -5.20 5.01 -2.52
CA PRO A 51 -4.73 3.79 -3.16
C PRO A 51 -5.68 3.34 -4.28
N VAL A 52 -5.16 2.57 -5.24
CA VAL A 52 -5.98 1.95 -6.28
C VAL A 52 -6.96 0.97 -5.64
N THR A 53 -8.23 1.10 -5.98
CA THR A 53 -9.32 0.27 -5.46
C THR A 53 -9.48 -1.05 -6.21
N ASN A 54 -10.15 -2.03 -5.59
CA ASN A 54 -10.53 -3.28 -6.25
C ASN A 54 -11.36 -3.04 -7.51
N ALA A 55 -12.32 -2.11 -7.50
CA ALA A 55 -13.13 -1.80 -8.67
C ALA A 55 -12.31 -1.23 -9.84
N GLN A 56 -11.37 -0.32 -9.54
CA GLN A 56 -10.47 0.24 -10.55
C GLN A 56 -9.56 -0.83 -11.15
N PHE A 57 -8.96 -1.68 -10.31
CA PHE A 57 -8.09 -2.76 -10.77
C PHE A 57 -8.87 -3.82 -11.55
N ALA A 58 -10.12 -4.13 -11.14
CA ALA A 58 -10.99 -5.02 -11.88
C ALA A 58 -11.32 -4.50 -13.29
N ALA A 59 -11.53 -3.18 -13.45
CA ALA A 59 -11.73 -2.56 -14.75
C ALA A 59 -10.48 -2.69 -15.65
N PHE A 60 -9.30 -2.49 -15.09
CA PHE A 60 -8.02 -2.73 -15.78
C PHE A 60 -7.90 -4.16 -16.28
N VAL A 61 -8.12 -5.14 -15.39
CA VAL A 61 -8.00 -6.55 -15.74
C VAL A 61 -9.06 -6.95 -16.77
N ALA A 62 -10.29 -6.47 -16.65
CA ALA A 62 -11.35 -6.73 -17.61
C ALA A 62 -11.04 -6.15 -19.01
N ALA A 63 -10.38 -4.99 -19.07
CA ALA A 63 -10.04 -4.32 -20.33
C ALA A 63 -8.80 -4.92 -21.03
N THR A 64 -7.85 -5.44 -20.26
CA THR A 64 -6.53 -5.85 -20.78
C THR A 64 -6.30 -7.36 -20.78
N GLY A 65 -7.08 -8.11 -19.98
CA GLY A 65 -6.80 -9.52 -19.71
C GLY A 65 -5.54 -9.74 -18.86
N HIS A 66 -5.09 -8.72 -18.12
CA HIS A 66 -3.90 -8.80 -17.27
C HIS A 66 -4.01 -9.93 -16.26
N VAL A 67 -2.94 -10.70 -16.12
CA VAL A 67 -2.79 -11.78 -15.13
C VAL A 67 -1.72 -11.34 -14.16
N THR A 68 -2.08 -11.21 -12.88
CA THR A 68 -1.14 -10.68 -11.87
C THR A 68 -0.04 -11.67 -11.56
N SER A 69 0.99 -11.17 -10.89
CA SER A 69 2.11 -12.01 -10.45
C SER A 69 1.69 -13.15 -9.54
N ALA A 70 0.71 -12.92 -8.67
CA ALA A 70 0.18 -13.93 -7.76
C ALA A 70 -0.59 -15.04 -8.51
N GLU A 71 -1.10 -14.75 -9.70
CA GLU A 71 -1.84 -15.70 -10.54
C GLU A 71 -0.91 -16.55 -11.45
N ILE A 72 0.41 -16.28 -11.45
CA ILE A 72 1.40 -16.97 -12.30
C ILE A 72 2.28 -17.86 -11.44
N ALA A 73 2.45 -19.12 -11.85
CA ALA A 73 3.41 -20.02 -11.21
C ALA A 73 4.85 -19.46 -11.35
N PRO A 74 5.61 -19.34 -10.24
CA PRO A 74 6.99 -18.88 -10.31
C PRO A 74 7.86 -19.80 -11.18
N ASN A 75 8.81 -19.23 -11.91
CA ASN A 75 9.79 -20.03 -12.63
C ASN A 75 10.79 -20.64 -11.64
N ALA A 76 10.93 -21.96 -11.63
CA ALA A 76 11.87 -22.69 -10.77
C ALA A 76 13.31 -22.16 -10.84
N ASP A 77 13.74 -21.72 -12.03
CA ASP A 77 15.11 -21.23 -12.26
C ASP A 77 15.41 -19.93 -11.48
N ASP A 78 14.38 -19.13 -11.17
CA ASP A 78 14.52 -17.90 -10.38
C ASP A 78 14.64 -18.19 -8.87
N TYR A 79 14.27 -19.41 -8.43
CA TYR A 79 14.20 -19.79 -7.02
C TYR A 79 14.91 -21.13 -6.76
N PRO A 80 16.26 -21.19 -6.88
CA PRO A 80 17.00 -22.42 -6.64
C PRO A 80 16.81 -22.91 -5.20
N GLY A 81 16.34 -24.14 -5.04
CA GLY A 81 16.07 -24.77 -3.75
C GLY A 81 14.64 -24.57 -3.22
N ALA A 82 13.77 -23.88 -3.96
CA ALA A 82 12.34 -23.87 -3.65
C ALA A 82 11.77 -25.29 -3.73
N LEU A 83 10.91 -25.62 -2.78
CA LEU A 83 10.16 -26.87 -2.81
C LEU A 83 9.19 -26.86 -4.00
N PRO A 84 9.06 -27.93 -4.80
CA PRO A 84 8.18 -27.94 -5.97
C PRO A 84 6.72 -27.56 -5.68
N GLU A 85 6.21 -27.92 -4.50
CA GLU A 85 4.87 -27.56 -4.04
C GLU A 85 4.67 -26.06 -3.76
N MET A 86 5.76 -25.30 -3.62
CA MET A 86 5.74 -23.84 -3.45
C MET A 86 5.78 -23.09 -4.80
N LEU A 87 5.99 -23.79 -5.91
CA LEU A 87 6.05 -23.21 -7.26
C LEU A 87 4.67 -23.23 -7.91
N VAL A 88 3.70 -22.61 -7.25
CA VAL A 88 2.30 -22.51 -7.68
C VAL A 88 1.82 -21.06 -7.62
N PRO A 89 0.77 -20.68 -8.37
CA PRO A 89 0.11 -19.39 -8.20
C PRO A 89 -0.32 -19.21 -6.75
N ALA A 90 0.21 -18.18 -6.10
CA ALA A 90 0.09 -17.98 -4.68
C ALA A 90 0.51 -16.55 -4.29
N SER A 91 0.11 -16.17 -3.08
CA SER A 91 0.62 -14.98 -2.43
C SER A 91 0.77 -15.23 -0.93
N VAL A 92 1.45 -14.31 -0.26
CA VAL A 92 1.65 -14.36 1.19
C VAL A 92 0.44 -13.70 1.87
N VAL A 93 -0.22 -14.45 2.74
CA VAL A 93 -1.45 -14.04 3.44
C VAL A 93 -1.20 -14.00 4.94
N PHE A 94 -1.67 -12.95 5.59
CA PHE A 94 -1.64 -12.85 7.04
C PHE A 94 -2.72 -13.74 7.64
N VAL A 95 -2.32 -14.68 8.49
CA VAL A 95 -3.22 -15.57 9.23
C VAL A 95 -2.89 -15.42 10.72
N PRO A 96 -3.72 -14.73 11.52
CA PRO A 96 -3.43 -14.53 12.93
C PRO A 96 -3.37 -15.89 13.65
N PRO A 97 -2.29 -16.20 14.39
CA PRO A 97 -2.25 -17.40 15.19
C PRO A 97 -3.28 -17.32 16.32
N PRO A 98 -3.78 -18.47 16.82
CA PRO A 98 -4.81 -18.49 17.86
C PRO A 98 -4.32 -18.02 19.23
N GLN A 99 -3.01 -17.79 19.39
CA GLN A 99 -2.35 -17.44 20.65
C GLN A 99 -1.03 -16.69 20.37
N ARG A 100 -0.42 -16.17 21.43
CA ARG A 100 0.93 -15.59 21.38
C ARG A 100 1.95 -16.59 20.80
N VAL A 101 2.83 -16.10 19.94
CA VAL A 101 3.90 -16.85 19.28
C VAL A 101 5.23 -16.08 19.38
N ASP A 102 6.35 -16.73 19.02
CA ASP A 102 7.66 -16.07 18.96
C ASP A 102 7.72 -15.08 17.79
N LEU A 103 7.91 -13.80 18.10
CA LEU A 103 7.93 -12.71 17.09
C LEU A 103 9.14 -12.77 16.15
N ARG A 104 10.10 -13.67 16.38
CA ARG A 104 11.25 -13.88 15.49
C ARG A 104 10.95 -14.86 14.36
N ASP A 105 9.86 -15.62 14.46
CA ASP A 105 9.44 -16.59 13.45
C ASP A 105 8.17 -16.09 12.74
N HIS A 106 8.36 -15.30 11.68
CA HIS A 106 7.26 -14.69 10.95
C HIS A 106 6.40 -15.70 10.16
N PHE A 107 6.88 -16.93 9.95
CA PHE A 107 6.09 -18.00 9.33
C PHE A 107 4.91 -18.45 10.21
N GLN A 108 4.87 -18.05 11.49
CA GLN A 108 3.74 -18.31 12.38
C GLN A 108 2.48 -17.49 12.04
N TRP A 109 2.60 -16.40 11.25
CA TRP A 109 1.46 -15.57 10.84
C TRP A 109 1.48 -15.14 9.38
N TRP A 110 2.59 -15.26 8.66
CA TRP A 110 2.63 -15.09 7.20
C TRP A 110 2.69 -16.44 6.52
N GLN A 111 1.65 -16.79 5.77
CA GLN A 111 1.53 -18.06 5.08
C GLN A 111 1.53 -17.87 3.57
N PHE A 112 2.37 -18.65 2.88
CA PHE A 112 2.33 -18.72 1.42
C PHE A 112 1.16 -19.61 1.00
N LEU A 113 0.11 -19.00 0.45
CA LEU A 113 -1.16 -19.65 0.22
C LEU A 113 -1.46 -19.78 -1.28
N ALA A 114 -1.55 -21.02 -1.76
CA ALA A 114 -1.92 -21.33 -3.13
C ALA A 114 -3.31 -20.78 -3.47
N GLY A 115 -3.42 -20.08 -4.60
CA GLY A 115 -4.65 -19.43 -5.05
C GLY A 115 -5.05 -18.19 -4.26
N ALA A 116 -4.16 -17.64 -3.42
CA ALA A 116 -4.33 -16.27 -2.92
C ALA A 116 -3.87 -15.27 -3.98
N ASP A 117 -4.77 -14.37 -4.37
CA ASP A 117 -4.54 -13.31 -5.34
C ASP A 117 -5.44 -12.10 -5.02
N TRP A 118 -5.46 -11.10 -5.91
CA TRP A 118 -6.23 -9.87 -5.69
C TRP A 118 -7.75 -10.07 -5.63
N ARG A 119 -8.31 -11.11 -6.27
CA ARG A 119 -9.74 -11.49 -6.20
C ARG A 119 -10.03 -12.36 -4.99
N HIS A 120 -9.01 -13.09 -4.52
CA HIS A 120 -9.08 -14.08 -3.46
C HIS A 120 -8.08 -13.76 -2.32
N PRO A 121 -8.17 -12.59 -1.65
CA PRO A 121 -7.10 -12.06 -0.82
C PRO A 121 -6.87 -12.78 0.52
N GLN A 122 -7.74 -13.72 0.89
CA GLN A 122 -7.52 -14.60 2.04
C GLN A 122 -7.44 -16.08 1.60
N GLY A 123 -7.21 -16.33 0.31
CA GLY A 123 -7.12 -17.66 -0.28
C GLY A 123 -8.28 -18.03 -1.20
N PRO A 124 -8.20 -19.20 -1.86
CA PRO A 124 -8.96 -19.56 -3.07
C PRO A 124 -10.48 -19.69 -2.88
N HIS A 125 -10.96 -19.62 -1.64
CA HIS A 125 -12.39 -19.69 -1.29
C HIS A 125 -12.96 -18.35 -0.81
N THR A 126 -12.18 -17.27 -0.89
CA THR A 126 -12.59 -15.92 -0.48
C THR A 126 -12.96 -15.08 -1.69
N SER A 127 -13.58 -13.92 -1.49
CA SER A 127 -13.86 -12.98 -2.57
C SER A 127 -13.72 -11.54 -2.08
N ILE A 128 -13.63 -10.63 -3.04
CA ILE A 128 -13.70 -9.18 -2.82
C ILE A 128 -15.15 -8.65 -2.84
N ASP A 129 -16.17 -9.51 -2.76
CA ASP A 129 -17.57 -9.08 -2.79
C ASP A 129 -17.84 -8.06 -1.69
N GLY A 130 -18.42 -6.92 -2.09
CA GLY A 130 -18.70 -5.80 -1.19
C GLY A 130 -17.47 -5.00 -0.76
N LYS A 131 -16.31 -5.18 -1.41
CA LYS A 131 -15.05 -4.46 -1.13
C LYS A 131 -14.53 -3.67 -2.34
N ASP A 132 -15.44 -3.21 -3.20
CA ASP A 132 -15.11 -2.48 -4.43
C ASP A 132 -14.26 -1.23 -4.17
N ASP A 133 -14.49 -0.56 -3.05
CA ASP A 133 -13.80 0.66 -2.59
C ASP A 133 -12.63 0.40 -1.63
N HIS A 134 -12.31 -0.87 -1.35
CA HIS A 134 -11.09 -1.23 -0.61
C HIS A 134 -9.88 -1.21 -1.54
N PRO A 135 -8.66 -0.97 -1.01
CA PRO A 135 -7.44 -1.06 -1.81
C PRO A 135 -7.26 -2.46 -2.38
N VAL A 136 -6.81 -2.54 -3.63
CA VAL A 136 -6.39 -3.81 -4.23
C VAL A 136 -5.10 -4.29 -3.55
N VAL A 137 -5.00 -5.59 -3.30
CA VAL A 137 -3.86 -6.24 -2.64
C VAL A 137 -3.35 -7.43 -3.48
N HIS A 138 -2.26 -8.07 -3.08
CA HIS A 138 -1.58 -9.14 -3.83
C HIS A 138 -1.13 -8.72 -5.25
N VAL A 139 -0.82 -7.44 -5.41
CA VAL A 139 -0.25 -6.86 -6.63
C VAL A 139 1.26 -6.68 -6.43
N ALA A 140 2.08 -7.15 -7.39
CA ALA A 140 3.51 -6.87 -7.38
C ALA A 140 3.80 -5.51 -8.05
N ALA A 141 5.04 -5.01 -7.93
CA ALA A 141 5.47 -3.77 -8.57
C ALA A 141 5.13 -3.74 -10.08
N ARG A 142 5.41 -4.83 -10.81
CA ARG A 142 5.08 -4.95 -12.24
C ARG A 142 3.58 -4.89 -12.55
N ASP A 143 2.73 -5.34 -11.62
CA ASP A 143 1.28 -5.29 -11.78
C ASP A 143 0.78 -3.85 -11.59
N ALA A 144 1.34 -3.13 -10.61
CA ALA A 144 1.05 -1.73 -10.36
C ALA A 144 1.54 -0.82 -11.50
N GLU A 145 2.72 -1.08 -12.05
CA GLU A 145 3.26 -0.38 -13.24
C GLU A 145 2.38 -0.61 -14.48
N ALA A 146 1.94 -1.85 -14.71
CA ALA A 146 1.05 -2.17 -15.83
C ALA A 146 -0.31 -1.46 -15.70
N TYR A 147 -0.88 -1.44 -14.49
CA TYR A 147 -2.09 -0.67 -14.21
C TYR A 147 -1.87 0.83 -14.45
N ALA A 148 -0.80 1.40 -13.89
CA ALA A 148 -0.49 2.82 -14.02
C ALA A 148 -0.34 3.23 -15.49
N ALA A 149 0.41 2.44 -16.28
CA ALA A 149 0.57 2.68 -17.70
C ALA A 149 -0.76 2.62 -18.46
N TRP A 150 -1.65 1.67 -18.11
CA TRP A 150 -2.97 1.56 -18.74
C TRP A 150 -3.87 2.76 -18.47
N VAL A 151 -3.85 3.33 -17.26
CA VAL A 151 -4.58 4.57 -16.95
C VAL A 151 -3.84 5.85 -17.37
N GLY A 152 -2.70 5.74 -18.06
CA GLY A 152 -1.91 6.90 -18.50
C GLY A 152 -1.21 7.64 -17.36
N LYS A 153 -0.85 6.93 -16.29
CA LYS A 153 -0.11 7.43 -15.11
C LYS A 153 1.25 6.73 -14.99
N ALA A 154 1.97 7.05 -13.93
CA ALA A 154 3.18 6.37 -13.48
C ALA A 154 3.12 6.17 -11.95
N LEU A 155 3.96 5.28 -11.42
CA LEU A 155 4.17 5.20 -9.98
C LEU A 155 4.95 6.43 -9.50
N ALA A 156 4.59 6.94 -8.33
CA ALA A 156 5.39 7.95 -7.65
C ALA A 156 6.76 7.38 -7.28
N THR A 157 7.79 8.19 -7.41
CA THR A 157 9.07 7.94 -6.76
C THR A 157 8.91 7.98 -5.24
N GLU A 158 9.85 7.38 -4.50
CA GLU A 158 9.86 7.42 -3.04
C GLU A 158 9.84 8.86 -2.49
N ALA A 159 10.60 9.77 -3.12
CA ALA A 159 10.65 11.17 -2.72
C ALA A 159 9.34 11.93 -3.00
N GLU A 160 8.68 11.67 -4.13
CA GLU A 160 7.34 12.20 -4.42
C GLU A 160 6.33 11.66 -3.40
N TRP A 161 6.38 10.36 -3.11
CA TRP A 161 5.48 9.73 -2.16
C TRP A 161 5.63 10.30 -0.75
N GLU A 162 6.85 10.43 -0.23
CA GLU A 162 7.09 10.98 1.10
C GLU A 162 6.73 12.48 1.16
N LEU A 163 7.04 13.26 0.13
CA LEU A 163 6.65 14.67 0.08
C LEU A 163 5.12 14.82 0.11
N ALA A 164 4.40 14.00 -0.64
CA ALA A 164 2.93 14.00 -0.64
C ALA A 164 2.38 13.56 0.74
N ALA A 165 2.91 12.48 1.31
CA ALA A 165 2.48 11.92 2.59
C ALA A 165 2.69 12.88 3.76
N ARG A 166 3.73 13.73 3.70
CA ARG A 166 3.99 14.76 4.71
C ARG A 166 2.93 15.87 4.77
N GLY A 167 2.06 16.00 3.75
CA GLY A 167 0.91 16.91 3.81
C GLY A 167 1.27 18.40 3.99
N GLY A 168 2.49 18.81 3.60
CA GLY A 168 3.02 20.16 3.80
C GLY A 168 3.64 20.43 5.17
N LEU A 169 3.65 19.44 6.07
CA LEU A 169 4.36 19.49 7.34
C LEU A 169 5.83 19.08 7.14
N ASP A 170 6.73 19.70 7.89
CA ASP A 170 8.13 19.30 7.97
C ASP A 170 8.42 18.82 9.38
N ASP A 171 9.29 17.81 9.53
CA ASP A 171 9.80 17.37 10.83
C ASP A 171 8.70 16.91 11.82
N VAL A 172 7.73 16.15 11.30
CA VAL A 172 6.68 15.50 12.09
C VAL A 172 6.71 13.99 11.90
N GLU A 173 6.25 13.26 12.91
CA GLU A 173 6.24 11.79 12.96
C GLU A 173 5.28 11.15 11.95
N TYR A 174 4.05 11.68 11.86
CA TYR A 174 2.98 11.15 11.02
C TYR A 174 2.50 12.20 10.02
N ALA A 175 1.76 11.76 9.00
CA ALA A 175 1.13 12.62 8.00
C ALA A 175 0.24 13.74 8.60
N TRP A 176 -0.20 13.59 9.85
CA TRP A 176 -1.07 14.50 10.58
C TRP A 176 -0.42 15.16 11.82
N GLY A 177 0.88 14.98 12.05
CA GLY A 177 1.60 15.55 13.20
C GLY A 177 2.33 14.48 14.04
N ASP A 178 2.62 14.80 15.30
CA ASP A 178 3.51 13.96 16.15
C ASP A 178 2.82 12.91 17.02
N GLU A 179 1.49 13.00 17.15
CA GLU A 179 0.72 12.07 17.98
C GLU A 179 -0.01 11.05 17.11
N LEU A 180 0.15 9.76 17.42
CA LEU A 180 -0.44 8.65 16.64
C LEU A 180 -1.98 8.72 16.61
N ALA A 181 -2.59 9.05 17.75
CA ALA A 181 -4.03 9.15 17.91
C ALA A 181 -4.42 10.47 18.61
N PRO A 182 -4.36 11.61 17.90
CA PRO A 182 -4.64 12.92 18.48
C PRO A 182 -6.03 12.97 19.09
N ASN A 183 -6.12 13.32 20.38
CA ASN A 183 -7.35 13.27 21.19
C ASN A 183 -7.96 11.86 21.34
N GLY A 184 -7.15 10.82 21.24
CA GLY A 184 -7.59 9.43 21.30
C GLY A 184 -8.33 8.94 20.04
N LEU A 185 -8.24 9.69 18.93
CA LEU A 185 -8.88 9.34 17.67
C LEU A 185 -7.87 8.74 16.70
N HIS A 186 -8.13 7.53 16.20
CA HIS A 186 -7.33 6.88 15.17
C HIS A 186 -7.38 7.66 13.85
N ARG A 187 -6.22 7.81 13.20
CA ARG A 187 -6.05 8.53 11.91
C ARG A 187 -5.61 7.63 10.77
N ALA A 188 -5.36 6.36 11.05
CA ALA A 188 -5.05 5.34 10.07
C ALA A 188 -5.50 3.96 10.58
N ASN A 189 -5.75 3.06 9.64
CA ASN A 189 -5.99 1.65 9.91
C ASN A 189 -4.65 0.96 10.24
N THR A 190 -4.51 0.50 11.47
CA THR A 190 -3.28 -0.11 12.02
C THR A 190 -3.63 -1.26 12.97
N TRP A 191 -2.62 -1.93 13.54
CA TRP A 191 -2.88 -2.97 14.53
C TRP A 191 -3.12 -2.38 15.92
N GLN A 192 -4.18 -2.79 16.61
CA GLN A 192 -4.34 -2.58 18.05
C GLN A 192 -4.52 -3.90 18.79
N GLY A 193 -3.82 -4.06 19.91
CA GLY A 193 -3.74 -5.29 20.68
C GLY A 193 -2.37 -5.95 20.59
N ASP A 194 -2.25 -7.13 21.17
CA ASP A 194 -1.01 -7.90 21.12
C ASP A 194 -0.83 -8.60 19.77
N PHE A 195 0.00 -8.02 18.89
CA PHE A 195 0.43 -8.64 17.64
C PHE A 195 1.13 -9.99 17.88
N PRO A 196 0.99 -11.01 17.02
CA PRO A 196 0.12 -11.10 15.83
C PRO A 196 -1.24 -11.77 16.09
N TRP A 197 -1.63 -12.00 17.34
CA TRP A 197 -2.73 -12.92 17.68
C TRP A 197 -4.00 -12.22 18.16
N GLN A 198 -3.88 -11.02 18.75
CA GLN A 198 -5.01 -10.27 19.29
C GLN A 198 -5.27 -9.01 18.48
N ILE A 199 -6.41 -8.98 17.78
CA ILE A 199 -6.89 -7.84 17.00
C ILE A 199 -8.06 -7.20 17.74
N LEU A 200 -7.86 -6.00 18.26
CA LEU A 200 -8.90 -5.25 18.98
C LEU A 200 -9.78 -4.39 18.06
N ALA A 201 -9.31 -4.08 16.84
CA ALA A 201 -10.03 -3.27 15.84
C ALA A 201 -10.61 -1.97 16.41
N GLN A 202 -9.81 -1.25 17.20
CA GLN A 202 -10.23 -0.01 17.86
C GLN A 202 -10.38 1.14 16.86
N ASP A 203 -9.68 1.05 15.73
CA ASP A 203 -9.83 1.95 14.58
C ASP A 203 -11.05 1.61 13.70
N GLY A 204 -11.72 0.47 13.95
CA GLY A 204 -12.92 0.02 13.26
C GLY A 204 -12.70 -1.10 12.25
N TYR A 205 -11.46 -1.54 11.98
CA TYR A 205 -11.17 -2.54 10.95
C TYR A 205 -10.24 -3.65 11.44
N ILE A 206 -10.49 -4.89 11.00
CA ILE A 206 -9.61 -6.06 11.25
C ILE A 206 -8.67 -6.28 10.04
N GLY A 207 -9.15 -6.00 8.83
CA GLY A 207 -8.38 -6.09 7.59
C GLY A 207 -8.27 -4.72 6.93
N THR A 208 -8.31 -4.68 5.60
CA THR A 208 -8.34 -3.40 4.88
C THR A 208 -9.61 -2.59 5.22
N SER A 209 -9.49 -1.27 5.14
CA SER A 209 -10.61 -0.34 5.16
C SER A 209 -10.90 0.15 3.74
N PRO A 210 -12.10 0.72 3.47
CA PRO A 210 -12.32 1.54 2.28
C PRO A 210 -11.23 2.60 2.14
N VAL A 211 -10.87 2.95 0.91
CA VAL A 211 -9.94 4.05 0.67
C VAL A 211 -10.56 5.38 1.12
N GLY A 212 -9.76 6.25 1.74
CA GLY A 212 -10.26 7.51 2.30
C GLY A 212 -11.10 7.37 3.59
N ALA A 213 -11.03 6.21 4.27
CA ALA A 213 -11.75 5.98 5.53
C ALA A 213 -11.32 6.90 6.68
N TYR A 214 -10.11 7.49 6.61
CA TYR A 214 -9.56 8.38 7.62
C TYR A 214 -9.25 9.77 7.02
N PRO A 215 -9.19 10.82 7.87
CA PRO A 215 -8.98 12.20 7.43
C PRO A 215 -7.61 12.49 6.82
#